data_AF-A0A957EXV0-F1
#
_entry.id   AF-A0A957EXV0-F1
#
_cell.length_a   1.000
_cell.length_b   1.000
_cell.length_c   1.000
_cell.angle_alpha   90.00
_cell.angle_beta   90.00
_cell.angle_gamma   90.00
#
_symmetry.space_group_name_H-M   'P 1'
#
loop_
_entity.id
_entity.type
_entity.pdbx_description
1 polymer ?
#
loop_
_entity_poly.entity_id
_entity_poly.type
_entity_poly.pdbx_seq_one_letter_code
_entity_poly.pdbx_strand_id
1 'polypeptide(L)'
;MKSRQIYPIIVTLIILLWLSYMISAEQFVLFTKWWPMSLTMVLGSFVAGASAEGGAAVAFPVFTKALHIPATEARTFGLMIQAVGMTTA
;
A
#
# COMPACT_ATOMS: atom_id res chain seq x y z
N MET A 1 19.90 10.63 20.76
CA MET A 1 19.41 9.32 20.29
C MET A 1 20.01 9.03 18.92
N LYS A 2 20.69 7.89 18.76
CA LYS A 2 21.46 7.54 17.56
C LYS A 2 20.48 7.36 16.38
N SER A 3 20.73 8.03 15.24
CA SER A 3 19.83 8.10 14.07
C SER A 3 19.26 6.73 13.62
N ARG A 4 20.00 5.64 13.86
CA ARG A 4 19.57 4.26 13.59
C ARG A 4 18.30 3.82 14.32
N GLN A 5 17.95 4.42 15.45
CA GLN A 5 16.74 4.06 16.22
C GLN A 5 15.49 4.83 15.79
N ILE A 6 15.61 5.91 15.02
CA ILE A 6 14.47 6.75 14.63
C ILE A 6 13.57 6.03 13.63
N TYR A 7 14.17 5.37 12.63
CA TYR A 7 13.45 4.61 11.61
C TYR A 7 12.48 3.56 12.19
N PRO A 8 12.93 2.60 13.04
CA PRO A 8 12.01 1.59 13.58
C PRO A 8 10.94 2.18 14.50
N ILE A 9 11.22 3.30 15.18
CA ILE A 9 10.21 4.00 16.02
C ILE A 9 9.09 4.56 15.13
N ILE A 10 9.44 5.25 14.04
CA ILE A 10 8.44 5.81 13.10
C ILE A 10 7.58 4.71 12.49
N VAL A 11 8.21 3.63 12.00
CA VAL A 11 7.48 2.49 11.41
C VAL A 11 6.54 1.86 12.44
N THR A 12 7.01 1.66 13.66
CA THR A 12 6.18 1.10 14.75
C THR A 12 4.98 2.00 15.05
N LEU A 13 5.17 3.32 15.12
CA LEU A 13 4.08 4.27 15.34
C LEU A 13 3.04 4.23 14.21
N ILE A 14 3.47 4.16 12.95
CA ILE A 14 2.58 4.08 11.80
C ILE A 14 1.75 2.79 11.86
N ILE A 15 2.37 1.65 12.14
CA ILE A 15 1.68 0.36 12.24
C ILE A 15 0.70 0.36 13.41
N LEU A 16 1.08 0.90 14.57
CA LEU A 16 0.19 0.98 15.74
C LEU A 16 -1.02 1.90 15.48
N LEU A 17 -0.80 3.04 14.82
CA LEU A 17 -1.88 3.95 14.43
C LEU A 17 -2.87 3.25 13.48
N TRP A 18 -2.35 2.61 12.43
CA TRP A 18 -3.16 1.85 11.47
C TRP A 18 -3.93 0.71 12.14
N LEU A 19 -3.26 -0.06 13.00
CA LEU A 19 -3.87 -1.21 13.69
C LEU A 19 -4.97 -0.75 14.65
N SER A 20 -4.73 0.32 15.40
CA SER A 20 -5.72 0.93 16.30
C SER A 20 -6.99 1.35 15.55
N TYR A 21 -6.82 1.97 14.37
CA TYR A 21 -7.95 2.32 13.50
C TYR A 21 -8.70 1.07 13.01
N MET A 22 -8.00 0.05 12.52
CA MET A 22 -8.62 -1.18 12.00
C MET A 22 -9.43 -1.92 13.05
N ILE A 23 -8.95 -1.96 14.30
CA ILE A 23 -9.66 -2.56 15.43
C ILE A 23 -10.88 -1.73 15.78
N SER A 24 -10.72 -0.41 15.93
CA SER A 24 -11.81 0.48 16.36
C SER A 24 -12.94 0.58 15.35
N ALA A 25 -12.64 0.41 14.06
CA ALA A 25 -13.62 0.48 12.98
C ALA A 25 -14.10 -0.89 12.49
N GLU A 26 -13.66 -2.00 13.11
CA GLU A 26 -14.01 -3.39 12.74
C GLU A 26 -13.79 -3.72 11.25
N GLN A 27 -12.77 -3.11 10.64
CA GLN A 27 -12.57 -3.17 9.18
C GLN A 27 -11.84 -4.42 8.69
N PHE A 28 -11.59 -5.41 9.55
CA PHE A 28 -10.91 -6.65 9.16
C PHE A 28 -11.67 -7.45 8.09
N VAL A 29 -13.00 -7.24 7.96
CA VAL A 29 -13.82 -7.80 6.87
C VAL A 29 -13.36 -7.34 5.48
N LEU A 30 -12.64 -6.22 5.37
CA LEU A 30 -12.06 -5.78 4.10
C LEU A 30 -11.07 -6.81 3.54
N PHE A 31 -10.33 -7.52 4.40
CA PHE A 31 -9.39 -8.54 3.94
C PHE A 31 -10.08 -9.76 3.36
N THR A 32 -11.29 -10.11 3.81
CA THR A 32 -12.01 -11.24 3.20
C THR A 32 -12.62 -10.83 1.86
N LYS A 33 -13.18 -9.63 1.77
CA LYS A 33 -13.80 -9.11 0.54
C LYS A 33 -12.79 -8.74 -0.53
N TRP A 34 -11.64 -8.19 -0.14
CA TRP A 34 -10.66 -7.59 -1.03
C TRP A 34 -9.27 -8.22 -0.92
N TRP A 35 -9.18 -9.48 -0.49
CA TRP A 35 -7.93 -10.25 -0.45
C TRP A 35 -7.10 -10.18 -1.76
N PRO A 36 -7.70 -10.10 -2.99
CA PRO A 36 -6.90 -10.00 -4.20
C PRO A 36 -6.10 -8.70 -4.28
N MET A 37 -6.59 -7.60 -3.68
CA MET A 37 -5.83 -6.35 -3.62
C MET A 37 -4.57 -6.52 -2.76
N SER A 38 -4.68 -7.17 -1.60
CA SER A 38 -3.52 -7.47 -0.74
C SER A 38 -2.50 -8.34 -1.48
N LEU A 39 -2.95 -9.38 -2.19
CA LEU A 39 -2.06 -10.22 -3.00
C LEU A 39 -1.38 -9.40 -4.11
N THR A 40 -2.13 -8.54 -4.79
CA THR A 40 -1.61 -7.66 -5.84
C THR A 40 -0.53 -6.73 -5.29
N MET A 41 -0.68 -6.20 -4.07
CA MET A 41 0.32 -5.34 -3.46
C MET A 41 1.59 -6.09 -3.05
N VAL A 42 1.47 -7.33 -2.57
CA VAL A 42 2.64 -8.16 -2.23
C VAL A 42 3.45 -8.47 -3.48
N LEU A 43 2.80 -8.87 -4.57
CA LEU A 43 3.49 -9.15 -5.83
C LEU A 43 3.99 -7.85 -6.49
N GLY A 44 3.19 -6.79 -6.43
CA GLY A 44 3.52 -5.48 -6.97
C GLY A 44 4.72 -4.84 -6.28
N SER A 45 4.87 -5.00 -4.96
CA SER A 45 6.04 -4.50 -4.23
C SER A 45 7.31 -5.26 -4.59
N PHE A 46 7.21 -6.58 -4.82
CA PHE A 46 8.34 -7.38 -5.30
C PHE A 46 8.80 -6.92 -6.69
N VAL A 47 7.87 -6.79 -7.65
CA VAL A 47 8.18 -6.36 -9.02
C VAL A 47 8.71 -4.91 -9.03
N ALA A 48 8.13 -4.02 -8.23
CA ALA A 48 8.61 -2.64 -8.09
C ALA A 48 10.00 -2.56 -7.45
N GLY A 49 10.32 -3.44 -6.51
CA GLY A 49 11.66 -3.53 -5.94
C GLY A 49 12.69 -4.13 -6.91
N ALA A 50 12.23 -4.98 -7.84
CA ALA A 50 13.08 -5.67 -8.82
C ALA A 50 13.23 -4.92 -10.15
N SER A 51 12.51 -3.82 -10.37
CA SER A 51 12.52 -3.04 -11.61
C SER A 51 12.56 -1.54 -11.35
N ALA A 52 12.78 -0.73 -12.39
CA ALA A 52 12.70 0.73 -12.27
C ALA A 52 11.24 1.27 -12.31
N GLU A 53 10.25 0.38 -12.36
CA GLU A 53 8.84 0.73 -12.44
C GLU A 53 8.21 0.87 -11.05
N GLY A 54 7.32 1.84 -10.88
CA GLY A 54 6.60 2.04 -9.61
C GLY A 54 5.58 0.91 -9.35
N GLY A 55 5.35 0.55 -8.08
CA GLY A 55 4.37 -0.48 -7.72
C GLY A 55 2.94 -0.22 -8.20
N ALA A 56 2.59 1.05 -8.43
CA ALA A 56 1.35 1.46 -9.06
C ALA A 56 1.21 0.95 -10.51
N ALA A 57 2.32 0.84 -11.26
CA ALA A 57 2.30 0.37 -12.65
C ALA A 57 1.86 -1.10 -12.75
N VAL A 58 2.23 -1.93 -11.77
CA VAL A 58 1.83 -3.34 -11.68
C VAL A 58 0.40 -3.46 -11.13
N ALA A 59 0.05 -2.64 -10.14
CA ALA A 59 -1.28 -2.64 -9.53
C ALA A 59 -2.39 -2.18 -10.47
N PHE A 60 -2.13 -1.18 -11.32
CA PHE A 60 -3.13 -0.54 -12.16
C PHE A 60 -3.87 -1.48 -13.11
N PRO A 61 -3.21 -2.33 -13.93
CA PRO A 61 -3.92 -3.28 -14.79
C PRO A 61 -4.69 -4.33 -13.98
N VAL A 62 -4.17 -4.75 -12.82
CA VAL A 62 -4.88 -5.73 -11.97
C VAL A 62 -6.15 -5.11 -11.37
N PHE A 63 -6.06 -3.88 -10.87
CA PHE A 63 -7.21 -3.18 -10.30
C PHE A 63 -8.29 -2.89 -11.34
N THR A 64 -7.89 -2.43 -12.53
CA THR A 64 -8.85 -2.03 -13.57
C THR A 64 -9.39 -3.20 -14.39
N LYS A 65 -8.59 -4.23 -14.68
CA LYS A 65 -9.00 -5.35 -15.56
C LYS A 65 -9.40 -6.60 -14.80
N ALA A 66 -8.70 -6.96 -13.72
CA ALA A 66 -9.07 -8.14 -12.95
C ALA A 66 -10.16 -7.83 -11.91
N LEU A 67 -10.01 -6.72 -11.18
CA LEU A 67 -10.92 -6.34 -10.09
C LEU A 67 -12.03 -5.37 -10.51
N HIS A 68 -12.01 -4.92 -11.77
CA HIS A 68 -13.03 -4.02 -12.33
C HIS A 68 -13.23 -2.72 -11.52
N ILE A 69 -12.17 -2.26 -10.85
CA ILE A 69 -12.14 -0.99 -10.13
C ILE A 69 -12.06 0.15 -11.16
N PRO A 70 -12.83 1.26 -11.00
CA PRO A 70 -12.76 2.39 -11.91
C PRO A 70 -11.32 2.90 -12.08
N ALA A 71 -10.94 3.23 -13.32
CA ALA A 71 -9.59 3.71 -13.63
C ALA A 71 -9.23 5.00 -12.87
N THR A 72 -10.22 5.83 -12.54
CA THR A 72 -10.05 7.02 -11.70
C THR A 72 -9.57 6.65 -10.31
N GLU A 73 -10.19 5.67 -9.66
CA GLU A 73 -9.81 5.21 -8.31
C GLU A 73 -8.44 4.52 -8.33
N ALA A 74 -8.19 3.66 -9.32
CA ALA A 74 -6.90 2.99 -9.47
C ALA A 74 -5.75 4.00 -9.71
N ARG A 75 -6.00 5.08 -10.46
CA ARG A 75 -5.04 6.18 -10.65
C ARG A 75 -4.81 6.94 -9.35
N THR A 76 -5.86 7.32 -8.64
CA THR A 76 -5.76 8.03 -7.36
C THR A 76 -4.95 7.21 -6.36
N PHE A 77 -5.24 5.92 -6.25
CA PHE A 77 -4.47 4.98 -5.43
C PHE A 77 -2.98 4.96 -5.79
N GLY A 78 -2.65 4.88 -7.08
CA GLY A 78 -1.27 4.92 -7.55
C GLY A 78 -0.55 6.23 -7.19
N LEU A 79 -1.21 7.37 -7.36
CA LEU A 79 -0.68 8.68 -6.98
C LEU A 79 -0.46 8.80 -5.47
N MET A 80 -1.35 8.24 -4.65
CA MET A 80 -1.20 8.23 -3.19
C MET A 80 0.05 7.45 -2.77
N ILE A 81 0.27 6.25 -3.32
CA ILE A 81 1.47 5.45 -2.99
C ILE A 81 2.74 6.18 -3.45
N GLN A 82 2.72 6.76 -4.64
CA GLN A 82 3.87 7.48 -5.17
C GLN A 82 4.18 8.74 -4.37
N ALA A 83 3.17 9.47 -3.89
CA ALA A 83 3.36 10.61 -3.00
C ALA A 83 4.04 10.19 -1.69
N VAL A 84 3.61 9.10 -1.07
CA VAL A 84 4.26 8.56 0.15
C VAL A 84 5.71 8.15 -0.15
N GLY A 85 5.95 7.43 -1.25
CA GLY A 85 7.30 7.00 -1.63
C GLY A 85 8.26 8.17 -1.87
N MET A 86 7.84 9.19 -2.63
CA MET A 86 8.71 10.33 -2.95
C MET A 86 8.92 11.30 -1.77
N THR A 87 7.99 11.35 -0.82
CA THR A 87 8.12 12.21 0.38
C THR A 87 8.91 11.56 1.51
N THR A 88 9.18 10.25 1.42
CA THR A 88 9.90 9.48 2.44
C THR A 88 11.34 9.14 2.05
N ALA A 89 11.76 9.45 0.82
CA ALA A 89 13.14 9.35 0.33
C ALA A 89 14.01 10.52 0.80
#